data_AF-A0A1L9VHW7-F1
#
_entry.id   AF-A0A1L9VHW7-F1
#
_cell.length_a   1.000
_cell.length_b   1.000
_cell.length_c   1.000
_cell.angle_alpha   90.00
_cell.angle_beta   90.00
_cell.angle_gamma   90.00
#
_symmetry.space_group_name_H-M   'P 1'
#
loop_
_entity.id
_entity.type
_entity.pdbx_description
1 polymer ?
#
loop_
_entity_poly.entity_id
_entity_poly.type
_entity_poly.pdbx_seq_one_letter_code
_entity_poly.pdbx_strand_id
1 'polypeptide(L)'
;MVFPYKLTVIYSCDRAYDIYEPVIYQLLETQFGMLGVTDIQPKVTDASSHLIFTTIFCAPENIFLSDLQDVWLGEGIHTIVEMLY
;
A
#
# COMPACT_ATOMS: atom_id res chain seq x y z
N MET A 1 -5.12 -14.21 -14.54
CA MET A 1 -4.35 -13.03 -15.00
C MET A 1 -4.03 -12.15 -13.80
N VAL A 2 -2.97 -11.32 -13.84
CA VAL A 2 -2.68 -10.33 -12.79
C VAL A 2 -2.71 -8.92 -13.37
N PHE A 3 -3.17 -7.95 -12.57
CA PHE A 3 -3.26 -6.54 -12.94
C PHE A 3 -2.39 -5.68 -12.03
N PRO A 4 -1.67 -4.70 -12.59
CA PRO A 4 -0.85 -3.78 -11.81
C PRO A 4 -1.70 -2.69 -11.16
N TYR A 5 -1.38 -2.36 -9.91
CA TYR A 5 -1.99 -1.28 -9.14
C TYR A 5 -0.91 -0.41 -8.53
N LYS A 6 -1.20 0.88 -8.42
CA LYS A 6 -0.42 1.83 -7.66
C LYS A 6 -1.08 2.00 -6.29
N LEU A 7 -0.29 1.84 -5.24
CA LEU A 7 -0.68 2.09 -3.87
C LEU A 7 0.08 3.28 -3.33
N THR A 8 -0.64 4.31 -2.93
CA THR A 8 -0.09 5.45 -2.19
C THR A 8 -0.49 5.31 -0.73
N VAL A 9 0.50 5.30 0.14
CA VAL A 9 0.33 5.25 1.60
C VAL A 9 0.64 6.63 2.16
N ILE A 10 -0.26 7.13 3.00
CA ILE A 10 -0.20 8.45 3.61
C ILE A 10 -0.28 8.27 5.11
N TYR A 11 0.77 8.65 5.81
CA TYR A 11 0.80 8.73 7.26
C TYR A 11 0.17 10.06 7.72
N SER A 12 -0.78 10.00 8.64
CA SER A 12 -1.52 11.18 9.09
C SER A 12 -0.69 12.16 9.93
N CYS A 13 0.38 11.68 10.57
CA CYS A 13 1.33 12.48 11.34
C CYS A 13 2.67 11.74 11.54
N ASP A 14 3.69 12.45 12.02
CA ASP A 14 5.02 11.89 12.30
C ASP A 14 4.99 10.70 13.26
N ARG A 15 4.06 10.70 14.23
CA ARG A 15 3.90 9.57 15.15
C ARG A 15 3.48 8.29 14.42
N ALA A 16 2.58 8.39 13.45
CA ALA A 16 2.18 7.24 12.64
C ALA A 16 3.36 6.77 11.77
N TYR A 17 4.08 7.71 11.17
CA TYR A 17 5.30 7.41 10.41
C TYR A 17 6.32 6.64 11.26
N ASP A 18 6.70 7.15 12.43
CA ASP A 18 7.72 6.52 13.29
C ASP A 18 7.34 5.10 13.74
N ILE A 19 6.03 4.84 13.93
CA ILE A 19 5.52 3.53 14.34
C ILE A 19 5.52 2.55 13.17
N TYR A 20 4.99 2.97 12.02
CA TYR A 20 4.66 2.04 10.94
C TYR A 20 5.72 1.96 9.86
N GLU A 21 6.47 3.03 9.59
CA GLU A 21 7.50 3.04 8.55
C GLU A 21 8.50 1.89 8.67
N PRO A 22 9.02 1.52 9.87
CA PRO A 22 9.95 0.40 9.99
C PRO A 22 9.35 -0.96 9.62
N VAL A 23 8.02 -1.10 9.68
CA VAL A 23 7.30 -2.37 9.49
C VAL A 23 6.35 -2.35 8.29
N ILE A 24 6.29 -1.24 7.54
CA ILE A 24 5.23 -1.01 6.55
C ILE A 24 5.25 -2.05 5.43
N TYR A 25 6.43 -2.45 4.97
CA TYR A 25 6.54 -3.51 3.96
C TYR A 25 5.98 -4.83 4.44
N GLN A 26 6.29 -5.22 5.68
CA GLN A 26 5.77 -6.46 6.25
C GLN A 26 4.25 -6.39 6.41
N LEU A 27 3.70 -5.22 6.77
CA LEU A 27 2.26 -4.99 6.82
C LEU A 27 1.63 -5.11 5.44
N LEU A 28 2.24 -4.52 4.41
CA LEU A 28 1.77 -4.63 3.03
C LEU A 28 1.79 -6.08 2.55
N GLU A 29 2.90 -6.79 2.72
CA GLU A 29 3.03 -8.21 2.37
C GLU A 29 2.03 -9.09 3.11
N THR A 30 1.78 -8.81 4.38
CA THR A 30 0.84 -9.60 5.18
C THR A 30 -0.60 -9.31 4.77
N GLN A 31 -1.01 -8.04 4.76
CA GLN A 31 -2.41 -7.65 4.57
C GLN A 31 -2.84 -7.78 3.11
N PHE A 32 -2.05 -7.26 2.17
CA PHE A 32 -2.35 -7.43 0.75
C PHE A 32 -2.06 -8.86 0.28
N GLY A 33 -1.06 -9.54 0.84
CA GLY A 33 -0.77 -10.94 0.52
C GLY A 33 -1.90 -11.90 0.91
N MET A 34 -2.71 -11.59 1.93
CA MET A 34 -3.95 -12.34 2.23
C MET A 34 -4.98 -12.28 1.10
N LEU A 35 -4.95 -11.23 0.29
CA LEU A 35 -5.77 -11.09 -0.92
C LEU A 35 -5.11 -11.75 -2.15
N GLY A 36 -3.93 -12.33 -2.00
CA GLY A 36 -3.17 -12.92 -3.10
C GLY A 36 -2.40 -11.91 -3.94
N VAL A 37 -2.20 -10.68 -3.42
CA VAL A 37 -1.34 -9.67 -4.06
C VAL A 37 0.12 -10.12 -4.05
N THR A 38 0.82 -9.87 -5.16
CA THR A 38 2.23 -10.20 -5.37
C THR A 38 3.01 -9.00 -5.90
N ASP A 39 4.33 -9.17 -6.06
CA ASP A 39 5.21 -8.22 -6.74
C ASP A 39 5.16 -6.79 -6.17
N ILE A 40 5.06 -6.66 -4.84
CA ILE A 40 5.11 -5.38 -4.15
C ILE A 40 6.50 -4.76 -4.38
N GLN A 41 6.54 -3.69 -5.16
CA GLN A 41 7.76 -3.02 -5.56
C GLN A 41 8.35 -2.16 -4.43
N PRO A 42 9.63 -1.76 -4.56
CA PRO A 42 10.23 -0.83 -3.62
C PRO A 42 9.46 0.49 -3.54
N LYS A 43 9.35 0.99 -2.31
CA LYS A 43 8.84 2.30 -1.91
C LYS A 43 9.54 3.41 -2.70
N VAL A 44 8.73 4.25 -3.32
CA VAL A 44 9.13 5.57 -3.83
C VAL A 44 8.55 6.61 -2.88
N THR A 45 9.38 7.18 -2.01
CA THR A 45 8.99 8.27 -1.11
C THR A 45 8.82 9.56 -1.91
N ASP A 46 7.80 10.35 -1.57
CA ASP A 46 7.64 11.67 -2.17
C ASP A 46 8.76 12.61 -1.69
N ALA A 47 9.39 13.35 -2.61
CA ALA A 47 10.46 14.29 -2.26
C ALA A 47 9.94 15.48 -1.42
N SER A 48 8.64 15.76 -1.46
CA SER A 48 7.99 16.86 -0.74
C SER A 48 7.55 16.49 0.68
N SER A 49 7.37 15.20 1.00
CA SER A 49 6.99 14.75 2.34
C SER A 49 7.38 13.29 2.59
N HIS A 50 8.08 13.04 3.71
CA HIS A 50 8.37 11.68 4.19
C HIS A 50 7.10 10.92 4.61
N LEU A 51 6.01 11.63 4.89
CA LEU A 51 4.73 11.06 5.29
C LEU A 51 3.97 10.39 4.14
N ILE A 52 4.47 10.49 2.91
CA ILE A 52 3.80 9.94 1.73
C ILE A 52 4.79 9.06 0.97
N PHE A 53 4.31 7.89 0.58
CA PHE A 53 5.03 7.08 -0.39
C PHE A 53 4.12 6.31 -1.29
N THR A 54 4.70 5.85 -2.39
CA THR A 54 4.01 5.03 -3.37
C THR A 54 4.76 3.74 -3.62
N THR A 55 4.03 2.66 -3.84
CA THR A 55 4.53 1.39 -4.36
C THR A 55 3.59 0.89 -5.45
N ILE A 56 4.04 -0.11 -6.21
CA ILE A 56 3.26 -0.81 -7.22
C ILE A 56 3.17 -2.26 -6.79
N PHE A 57 2.00 -2.89 -6.99
CA PHE A 57 1.82 -4.32 -6.76
C PHE A 57 0.94 -4.93 -7.84
N CYS A 58 0.91 -6.26 -7.91
CA CYS A 58 0.05 -7.03 -8.80
C CYS A 58 -1.05 -7.73 -8.00
N ALA A 59 -2.32 -7.59 -8.40
CA ALA A 59 -3.42 -8.37 -7.84
C ALA A 59 -4.01 -9.32 -8.89
N PRO A 60 -4.50 -10.50 -8.50
CA PRO A 60 -5.14 -11.42 -9.43
C PRO A 60 -6.53 -10.90 -9.85
N GLU A 61 -6.99 -11.32 -11.03
CA GLU A 61 -8.22 -10.82 -11.66
C GLU A 61 -9.51 -11.00 -10.84
N ASN A 62 -9.49 -11.88 -9.85
CA ASN A 62 -10.62 -12.18 -8.97
C ASN A 62 -10.70 -11.26 -7.74
N ILE A 63 -9.75 -10.33 -7.59
CA ILE A 63 -9.74 -9.34 -6.50
C ILE A 63 -10.24 -8.01 -7.06
N PHE A 64 -11.26 -7.44 -6.41
CA PHE A 64 -11.81 -6.17 -6.84
C PHE A 64 -11.02 -5.01 -6.25
N LEU A 65 -11.05 -3.87 -6.94
CA LEU A 65 -10.42 -2.64 -6.46
C LEU A 65 -10.93 -2.25 -5.06
N SER A 66 -12.21 -2.48 -4.76
CA SER A 66 -12.80 -2.24 -3.44
C SER A 66 -12.13 -3.05 -2.34
N ASP A 67 -11.81 -4.33 -2.60
CA ASP A 67 -11.17 -5.20 -1.61
C ASP A 67 -9.76 -4.67 -1.25
N LEU A 68 -9.06 -4.13 -2.24
CA LEU A 68 -7.74 -3.52 -2.07
C LEU A 68 -7.81 -2.18 -1.32
N GLN A 69 -8.88 -1.40 -1.55
CA GLN A 69 -9.10 -0.10 -0.91
C GLN A 69 -9.54 -0.24 0.56
N ASP A 70 -10.20 -1.34 0.91
CA ASP A 70 -10.66 -1.63 2.28
C ASP A 70 -9.54 -2.20 3.19
N VAL A 71 -8.32 -2.40 2.68
CA VAL A 71 -7.20 -2.93 3.47
C VAL A 71 -6.79 -1.95 4.57
N TRP A 72 -6.91 -2.41 5.82
CA TRP A 72 -6.47 -1.67 7.00
C TRP A 72 -5.01 -1.98 7.34
N LEU A 73 -4.16 -0.95 7.32
CA LEU A 73 -2.73 -1.07 7.66
C LEU A 73 -2.40 -0.60 9.09
N GLY A 74 -3.29 0.16 9.72
CA GLY A 74 -3.07 0.70 11.06
C GLY A 74 -3.71 2.06 11.26
N GLU A 75 -3.86 2.44 12.52
CA GLU A 75 -4.42 3.76 12.88
C GLU A 75 -3.52 4.88 12.36
N GLY A 76 -4.10 5.86 11.67
CA GLY A 76 -3.35 6.98 11.11
C GLY A 76 -2.62 6.65 9.80
N ILE A 77 -2.94 5.53 9.16
CA ILE A 77 -2.54 5.24 7.78
C ILE A 77 -3.76 5.38 6.87
N HIS A 78 -3.60 6.14 5.79
CA HIS A 78 -4.55 6.20 4.69
C HIS A 78 -3.92 5.59 3.44
N THR A 79 -4.70 4.81 2.70
CA THR A 79 -4.28 4.19 1.45
C THR A 79 -5.12 4.72 0.29
N ILE A 80 -4.47 4.91 -0.85
CA ILE A 80 -5.12 5.19 -2.12
C ILE A 80 -4.63 4.13 -3.09
N VAL A 81 -5.56 3.33 -3.62
CA VAL A 81 -5.27 2.29 -4.61
C VAL A 81 -5.87 2.69 -5.95
N GLU A 82 -5.05 2.66 -6.99
CA GLU A 82 -5.44 2.99 -8.36
C GLU A 82 -4.96 1.89 -9.32
N MET A 83 -5.83 1.44 -10.23
CA MET A 83 -5.44 0.51 -11.28
C MET A 83 -4.56 1.20 -12.31
N LEU A 84 -3.48 0.54 -12.73
CA LEU A 84 -2.61 1.01 -13.81
C LEU A 84 -3.10 0.39 -15.14
N TYR A 85 -3.47 1.24 -16.09
CA TYR A 85 -3.97 0.87 -17.42
C TYR A 85 -2.84 0.68 -18.44
#